data_AF-A0A970UYF6-F1
#
_entry.id   AF-A0A970UYF6-F1
#
_cell.length_a   1.000
_cell.length_b   1.000
_cell.length_c   1.000
_cell.angle_alpha   90.00
_cell.angle_beta   90.00
_cell.angle_gamma   90.00
#
_symmetry.space_group_name_H-M   'P 1'
#
loop_
_entity.id
_entity.type
_entity.pdbx_description
1 polymer ?
#
loop_
_entity_poly.entity_id
_entity_poly.type
_entity_poly.pdbx_seq_one_letter_code
_entity_poly.pdbx_strand_id
1 'polypeptide(L)'
;MSRKARHHSLLEKSIQAALSAIEVYNKPDFKYREESFSILMVNAWEVLLKAKILKDNNNKLKSIYVIDKDKTKADGTPYKSPKYKTNRAGNFLTIEITKAIKNLNLEERLAENILLLTEIRDNAIHFFNESNLFEKKVLEIGTASLKSYVECVNEWFDYDLSQYNFYLMPLSFYHPHEWESFSFNKEDKQHQNLLKYIAEKEKKFPSDTKTKHNISLILETKFVRSKSIKAIPVRYSKDGGEITVSIDSEEKFAEKYKWTFKDDLIPHLKDRYSDIKFGQPFRKIISELEQNPHFCGERYLDFKNKKGGKKKFYDPNIVAEFDKHYTKKD
;
A
#
# COMPACT_ATOMS: atom_id res chain seq x y z
N MET A 1 34.83 -24.30 1.31
CA MET A 1 33.45 -23.79 1.44
C MET A 1 32.51 -24.98 1.58
N SER A 2 31.74 -25.07 2.66
CA SER A 2 30.72 -26.12 2.83
C SER A 2 29.73 -26.06 1.65
N ARG A 3 29.42 -27.20 1.05
CA ARG A 3 28.51 -27.28 -0.10
C ARG A 3 27.10 -26.94 0.38
N LYS A 4 26.62 -25.73 0.10
CA LYS A 4 25.25 -25.28 0.42
C LYS A 4 24.22 -26.32 -0.07
N ALA A 5 23.15 -26.51 0.70
CA ALA A 5 22.07 -27.39 0.31
C ALA A 5 21.39 -26.89 -0.97
N ARG A 6 20.97 -27.81 -1.85
CA ARG A 6 20.44 -27.46 -3.18
C ARG A 6 19.20 -26.57 -3.12
N HIS A 7 18.28 -26.86 -2.19
CA HIS A 7 17.09 -26.03 -1.98
C HIS A 7 17.46 -24.60 -1.56
N HIS A 8 18.52 -24.44 -0.75
CA HIS A 8 18.97 -23.13 -0.30
C HIS A 8 19.60 -22.32 -1.45
N SER A 9 20.36 -22.97 -2.35
CA SER A 9 20.84 -22.29 -3.56
C SER A 9 19.72 -21.84 -4.49
N LEU A 10 18.61 -22.60 -4.59
CA LEU A 10 17.42 -22.14 -5.32
C LEU A 10 16.71 -21.00 -4.59
N LEU A 11 16.60 -21.07 -3.26
CA LEU A 11 16.03 -19.98 -2.47
C LEU A 11 16.80 -18.66 -2.68
N GLU A 12 18.13 -18.69 -2.58
CA GLU A 12 18.96 -17.50 -2.83
C GLU A 12 18.73 -16.95 -4.25
N LYS A 13 18.71 -17.84 -5.26
CA LYS A 13 18.41 -17.44 -6.65
C LYS A 13 17.02 -16.82 -6.79
N SER A 14 16.02 -17.36 -6.11
CA SER A 14 14.66 -16.85 -6.09
C SER A 14 14.60 -15.45 -5.49
N ILE A 15 15.25 -15.24 -4.35
CA ILE A 15 15.31 -13.93 -3.67
C ILE A 15 15.97 -12.90 -4.57
N GLN A 16 17.10 -13.24 -5.20
CA GLN A 16 17.78 -12.33 -6.13
C GLN A 16 16.90 -11.98 -7.33
N ALA A 17 16.15 -12.94 -7.89
CA ALA A 17 15.20 -12.65 -8.97
C ALA A 17 14.07 -11.70 -8.53
N ALA A 18 13.54 -11.87 -7.31
CA ALA A 18 12.53 -10.98 -6.76
C ALA A 18 13.07 -9.56 -6.51
N LEU A 19 14.30 -9.44 -5.98
CA LEU A 19 14.96 -8.15 -5.80
C LEU A 19 15.18 -7.43 -7.13
N SER A 20 15.67 -8.15 -8.15
CA SER A 20 15.81 -7.59 -9.50
C SER A 20 14.47 -7.15 -10.08
N ALA A 21 13.38 -7.88 -9.82
CA ALA A 21 12.04 -7.48 -10.25
C ALA A 21 11.65 -6.12 -9.64
N ILE A 22 11.85 -5.95 -8.32
CA ILE A 22 11.54 -4.70 -7.61
C ILE A 22 12.41 -3.55 -8.09
N GLU A 23 13.72 -3.77 -8.22
CA GLU A 23 14.67 -2.74 -8.67
C GLU A 23 14.31 -2.22 -10.05
N VAL A 24 13.97 -3.12 -10.98
CA VAL A 24 13.55 -2.75 -12.33
C VAL A 24 12.22 -2.01 -12.32
N TYR A 25 11.26 -2.47 -11.51
CA TYR A 25 9.96 -1.81 -11.35
C TYR A 25 10.11 -0.38 -10.82
N ASN A 26 11.01 -0.18 -9.85
CA ASN A 26 11.19 1.09 -9.17
C ASN A 26 12.06 2.10 -9.96
N LYS A 27 12.45 1.80 -11.21
CA LYS A 27 13.11 2.77 -12.08
C LYS A 27 12.12 3.84 -12.57
N PRO A 28 12.46 5.14 -12.46
CA PRO A 28 11.52 6.23 -12.73
C PRO A 28 11.07 6.30 -14.20
N ASP A 29 11.99 6.19 -15.15
CA ASP A 29 11.71 6.27 -16.60
C ASP A 29 12.13 4.98 -17.30
N PHE A 30 11.40 3.90 -17.01
CA PHE A 30 11.60 2.60 -17.65
C PHE A 30 10.27 2.07 -18.17
N LYS A 31 9.97 2.32 -19.45
CA LYS A 31 8.69 1.96 -20.10
C LYS A 31 8.37 0.46 -20.12
N TYR A 32 9.38 -0.39 -19.92
CA TYR A 32 9.27 -1.85 -19.92
C TYR A 32 9.25 -2.41 -18.49
N ARG A 33 9.00 -1.58 -17.47
CA ARG A 33 9.15 -1.95 -16.06
C ARG A 33 8.10 -2.95 -15.60
N GLU A 34 6.84 -2.77 -15.99
CA GLU A 34 5.71 -3.63 -15.62
C GLU A 34 5.89 -5.02 -16.22
N GLU A 35 6.24 -5.06 -17.49
CA GLU A 35 6.51 -6.28 -18.23
C GLU A 35 7.72 -7.02 -17.64
N SER A 36 8.85 -6.31 -17.44
CA SER A 36 10.04 -6.87 -16.79
C SER A 36 9.76 -7.40 -15.39
N PHE A 37 9.00 -6.65 -14.60
CA PHE A 37 8.61 -7.05 -13.26
C PHE A 37 7.82 -8.35 -13.30
N SER A 38 6.81 -8.46 -14.15
CA SER A 38 5.99 -9.68 -14.26
C SER A 38 6.84 -10.90 -14.64
N ILE A 39 7.77 -10.75 -15.60
CA ILE A 39 8.66 -11.82 -16.05
C ILE A 39 9.59 -12.28 -14.92
N LEU A 40 10.25 -11.34 -14.26
CA LEU A 40 11.19 -11.63 -13.18
C LEU A 40 10.49 -12.19 -11.94
N MET A 41 9.31 -11.68 -11.60
CA MET A 41 8.55 -12.11 -10.44
C MET A 41 7.92 -13.50 -10.62
N VAL A 42 7.44 -13.84 -11.81
CA VAL A 42 7.01 -15.23 -12.13
C VAL A 42 8.19 -16.19 -12.02
N ASN A 43 9.37 -15.81 -12.54
CA ASN A 43 10.57 -16.62 -12.38
C ASN A 43 10.98 -16.78 -10.91
N ALA A 44 10.89 -15.73 -10.10
CA ALA A 44 11.13 -15.81 -8.66
C ALA A 44 10.18 -16.83 -8.02
N TRP A 45 8.87 -16.72 -8.25
CA TRP A 45 7.90 -17.70 -7.74
C TRP A 45 8.18 -19.13 -8.21
N GLU A 46 8.46 -19.34 -9.50
CA GLU A 46 8.76 -20.66 -10.03
C GLU A 46 9.97 -21.30 -9.33
N VAL A 47 11.02 -20.52 -9.11
CA VAL A 47 12.22 -20.98 -8.40
C VAL A 47 11.93 -21.23 -6.92
N LEU A 48 11.15 -20.38 -6.25
CA LEU A 48 10.75 -20.56 -4.85
C LEU A 48 9.97 -21.87 -4.65
N LEU A 49 8.96 -22.13 -5.49
CA LEU A 49 8.15 -23.34 -5.41
C LEU A 49 9.00 -24.60 -5.63
N LYS A 50 9.94 -24.56 -6.60
CA LYS A 50 10.91 -25.64 -6.81
C LYS A 50 11.81 -25.82 -5.58
N ALA A 51 12.27 -24.73 -4.96
CA ALA A 51 13.07 -24.80 -3.74
C ALA A 51 12.28 -25.49 -2.61
N LYS A 52 10.99 -25.18 -2.46
CA LYS A 52 10.11 -25.79 -1.45
C LYS A 52 9.94 -27.29 -1.70
N ILE A 53 9.64 -27.67 -2.94
CA ILE A 53 9.53 -29.09 -3.33
C ILE A 53 10.84 -29.84 -3.08
N LEU A 54 12.00 -29.23 -3.36
CA LEU A 54 13.30 -29.83 -3.04
C LEU A 54 13.52 -29.98 -1.54
N LYS A 55 13.15 -28.97 -0.74
CA LYS A 55 13.27 -29.02 0.72
C LYS A 55 12.45 -30.18 1.28
N ASP A 56 11.19 -30.30 0.88
CA ASP A 56 10.27 -31.35 1.33
C ASP A 56 10.69 -32.76 0.87
N ASN A 57 11.45 -32.84 -0.23
CA ASN A 57 11.95 -34.09 -0.78
C ASN A 57 13.43 -34.36 -0.45
N ASN A 58 13.94 -33.82 0.67
CA ASN A 58 15.31 -34.08 1.15
C ASN A 58 16.39 -33.75 0.09
N ASN A 59 16.27 -32.62 -0.61
CA ASN A 59 17.21 -32.15 -1.64
C ASN A 59 17.39 -33.06 -2.87
N LYS A 60 16.44 -33.97 -3.13
CA LYS A 60 16.50 -34.87 -4.29
C LYS A 60 16.06 -34.14 -5.57
N LEU A 61 17.00 -33.84 -6.47
CA LEU A 61 16.70 -33.15 -7.74
C LEU A 61 15.65 -33.83 -8.61
N LYS A 62 15.51 -35.16 -8.50
CA LYS A 62 14.50 -35.93 -9.23
C LYS A 62 13.06 -35.49 -8.91
N SER A 63 12.80 -34.87 -7.74
CA SER A 63 11.45 -34.42 -7.37
C SER A 63 10.94 -33.24 -8.19
N ILE A 64 11.85 -32.49 -8.84
CA ILE A 64 11.49 -31.35 -9.68
C ILE A 64 11.68 -31.64 -11.17
N TYR A 65 12.08 -32.85 -11.58
CA TYR A 65 12.27 -33.19 -12.99
C TYR A 65 10.96 -33.57 -13.67
N VAL A 66 10.83 -33.20 -14.94
CA VAL A 66 9.66 -33.56 -15.76
C VAL A 66 9.78 -35.00 -16.20
N ILE A 67 8.79 -35.82 -15.82
CA ILE A 67 8.70 -37.21 -16.25
C ILE A 67 8.33 -37.27 -17.73
N ASP A 68 9.09 -38.06 -18.48
CA ASP A 68 8.86 -38.37 -19.88
C ASP A 68 7.98 -39.62 -19.98
N LYS A 69 6.70 -39.41 -20.24
CA LYS A 69 5.71 -40.50 -20.37
C LYS A 69 5.81 -41.22 -21.71
N ASP A 70 6.37 -40.55 -22.71
CA ASP A 70 6.41 -41.04 -24.09
C ASP A 70 7.64 -41.92 -24.34
N LYS A 71 8.62 -41.90 -23.42
CA LYS A 71 9.78 -42.79 -23.45
C LYS A 71 9.39 -44.22 -23.11
N THR A 72 9.34 -45.05 -24.13
CA THR A 72 9.28 -46.51 -24.04
C THR A 72 10.63 -47.12 -24.43
N LYS A 73 10.81 -48.41 -24.13
CA LYS A 73 11.93 -49.19 -24.63
C LYS A 73 11.72 -49.50 -26.13
N ALA A 74 12.75 -50.06 -26.77
CA ALA A 74 12.66 -50.51 -28.17
C ALA A 74 11.54 -51.55 -28.41
N ASP A 75 11.13 -52.29 -27.37
CA ASP A 75 10.03 -53.26 -27.39
C ASP A 75 8.64 -52.64 -27.17
N GLY A 76 8.53 -51.31 -27.04
CA GLY A 76 7.28 -50.59 -26.78
C GLY A 76 6.81 -50.63 -25.32
N THR A 77 7.48 -51.38 -24.43
CA THR A 77 7.11 -51.43 -23.01
C THR A 77 7.60 -50.17 -22.26
N PRO A 78 6.82 -49.69 -21.26
CA PRO A 78 7.26 -48.58 -20.43
C PRO A 78 8.46 -48.99 -19.56
N TYR A 79 9.32 -48.03 -19.23
CA TYR A 79 10.40 -48.26 -18.28
C TYR A 79 9.84 -48.49 -16.87
N LYS A 80 10.44 -49.43 -16.13
CA LYS A 80 10.11 -49.66 -14.70
C LYS A 80 10.44 -48.45 -13.81
N SER A 81 11.41 -47.63 -14.21
CA SER A 81 11.77 -46.39 -13.53
C SER A 81 11.44 -45.19 -14.41
N PRO A 82 10.96 -44.07 -13.83
CA PRO A 82 10.60 -42.90 -14.61
C PRO A 82 11.83 -42.35 -15.34
N LYS A 83 11.67 -42.09 -16.64
CA LYS A 83 12.62 -41.33 -17.44
C LYS A 83 12.22 -39.85 -17.40
N TYR A 84 13.21 -38.99 -17.60
CA TYR A 84 13.01 -37.55 -17.53
C TYR A 84 13.22 -36.91 -18.90
N LYS A 85 12.43 -35.87 -19.19
CA LYS A 85 12.58 -35.08 -20.42
C LYS A 85 13.87 -34.27 -20.35
N THR A 86 14.52 -34.10 -21.50
CA THR A 86 15.75 -33.32 -21.65
C THR A 86 15.53 -32.15 -22.60
N ASN A 87 16.20 -31.03 -22.35
CA ASN A 87 16.22 -29.90 -23.27
C ASN A 87 17.14 -30.19 -24.47
N ARG A 88 17.20 -29.25 -25.41
CA ARG A 88 18.05 -29.35 -26.62
C ARG A 88 19.54 -29.52 -26.31
N ALA A 89 19.99 -29.06 -25.14
CA ALA A 89 21.36 -29.20 -24.66
C ALA A 89 21.60 -30.49 -23.83
N GLY A 90 20.63 -31.40 -23.76
CA GLY A 90 20.74 -32.66 -23.02
C GLY A 90 20.52 -32.55 -21.50
N ASN A 91 20.18 -31.37 -20.97
CA ASN A 91 19.93 -31.17 -19.54
C ASN A 91 18.49 -31.57 -19.18
N PHE A 92 18.27 -32.14 -17.98
CA PHE A 92 16.92 -32.49 -17.54
C PHE A 92 16.04 -31.24 -17.36
N LEU A 93 14.82 -31.31 -17.92
CA LEU A 93 13.81 -30.28 -17.72
C LEU A 93 13.24 -30.36 -16.30
N THR A 94 13.00 -29.19 -15.72
CA THR A 94 12.31 -29.06 -14.44
C THR A 94 10.84 -28.71 -14.63
N ILE A 95 10.00 -29.09 -13.67
CA ILE A 95 8.57 -28.77 -13.66
C ILE A 95 8.32 -27.26 -13.79
N GLU A 96 7.24 -26.89 -14.46
CA GLU A 96 6.79 -25.51 -14.60
C GLU A 96 6.03 -25.05 -13.35
N ILE A 97 5.81 -23.73 -13.24
CA ILE A 97 5.13 -23.09 -12.10
C ILE A 97 3.76 -23.72 -11.80
N THR A 98 2.94 -23.97 -12.82
CA THR A 98 1.58 -24.54 -12.66
C THR A 98 1.61 -25.94 -12.07
N LYS A 99 2.59 -26.77 -12.46
CA LYS A 99 2.79 -28.10 -11.90
C LYS A 99 3.34 -28.03 -10.48
N ALA A 100 4.22 -27.07 -10.19
CA ALA A 100 4.75 -26.85 -8.85
C ALA A 100 3.66 -26.44 -7.85
N ILE A 101 2.75 -25.52 -8.24
CA ILE A 101 1.57 -25.13 -7.46
C ILE A 101 0.73 -26.36 -7.10
N LYS A 102 0.41 -27.20 -8.10
CA LYS A 102 -0.38 -28.43 -7.89
C LYS A 102 0.33 -29.43 -6.96
N ASN A 103 1.65 -29.57 -7.08
CA ASN A 103 2.42 -30.50 -6.25
C ASN A 103 2.51 -30.05 -4.77
N LEU A 104 2.48 -28.74 -4.51
CA LEU A 104 2.54 -28.19 -3.16
C LEU A 104 1.19 -28.02 -2.49
N ASN A 105 0.08 -28.18 -3.22
CA ASN A 105 -1.28 -27.99 -2.73
C ASN A 105 -1.46 -26.65 -2.00
N LEU A 106 -1.04 -25.57 -2.66
CA LEU A 106 -1.10 -24.21 -2.11
C LEU A 106 -2.55 -23.79 -1.80
N GLU A 107 -2.70 -22.86 -0.86
CA GLU A 107 -3.97 -22.18 -0.62
C GLU A 107 -4.53 -21.58 -1.92
N GLU A 108 -5.84 -21.70 -2.14
CA GLU A 108 -6.49 -21.30 -3.40
C GLU A 108 -6.19 -19.83 -3.77
N ARG A 109 -6.22 -18.92 -2.81
CA ARG A 109 -5.93 -17.48 -3.03
C ARG A 109 -4.49 -17.23 -3.47
N LEU A 110 -3.53 -17.93 -2.86
CA LEU A 110 -2.12 -17.83 -3.24
C LEU A 110 -1.90 -18.39 -4.64
N ALA A 111 -2.44 -19.56 -4.92
CA ALA A 111 -2.35 -20.20 -6.23
C ALA A 111 -2.93 -19.29 -7.32
N GLU A 112 -4.10 -18.71 -7.10
CA GLU A 112 -4.77 -17.83 -8.06
C GLU A 112 -4.04 -16.50 -8.25
N ASN A 113 -3.44 -15.90 -7.21
CA ASN A 113 -2.57 -14.74 -7.38
C ASN A 113 -1.37 -15.04 -8.28
N ILE A 114 -0.68 -16.17 -8.06
CA ILE A 114 0.48 -16.57 -8.87
C ILE A 114 0.05 -16.86 -10.32
N LEU A 115 -1.12 -17.49 -10.53
CA LEU A 115 -1.66 -17.73 -11.85
C LEU A 115 -2.00 -16.43 -12.58
N LEU A 116 -2.65 -15.45 -11.92
CA LEU A 116 -2.88 -14.13 -12.51
C LEU A 116 -1.58 -13.44 -12.91
N LEU A 117 -0.55 -13.49 -12.06
CA LEU A 117 0.76 -12.94 -12.39
C LEU A 117 1.39 -13.66 -13.60
N THR A 118 1.15 -14.97 -13.73
CA THR A 118 1.59 -15.77 -14.89
C THR A 118 0.88 -15.34 -16.17
N GLU A 119 -0.41 -15.06 -16.12
CA GLU A 119 -1.18 -14.54 -17.27
C GLU A 119 -0.74 -13.13 -17.68
N ILE A 120 -0.47 -12.25 -16.70
CA ILE A 120 0.12 -10.93 -16.96
C ILE A 120 1.47 -11.08 -17.67
N ARG A 121 2.31 -12.00 -17.19
CA ARG A 121 3.61 -12.28 -17.79
C ARG A 121 3.47 -12.84 -19.21
N ASP A 122 2.56 -13.76 -19.44
CA ASP A 122 2.33 -14.33 -20.78
C ASP A 122 1.84 -13.24 -21.74
N ASN A 123 0.99 -12.34 -21.26
CA ASN A 123 0.56 -11.18 -22.02
C ASN A 123 1.73 -10.24 -22.34
N ALA A 124 2.60 -9.97 -21.36
CA ALA A 124 3.84 -9.18 -21.52
C ALA A 124 4.83 -9.76 -22.54
N ILE A 125 4.90 -11.09 -22.69
CA ILE A 125 5.80 -11.73 -23.65
C ILE A 125 5.24 -11.67 -25.08
N HIS A 126 3.93 -11.78 -25.24
CA HIS A 126 3.30 -12.06 -26.52
C HIS A 126 2.59 -10.88 -27.16
N PHE A 127 2.26 -9.84 -26.38
CA PHE A 127 1.50 -8.69 -26.85
C PHE A 127 2.15 -7.37 -26.40
N PHE A 128 1.88 -6.31 -27.15
CA PHE A 128 2.32 -4.95 -26.81
C PHE A 128 1.40 -4.37 -25.72
N ASN A 129 1.97 -3.85 -24.63
CA ASN A 129 1.20 -3.30 -23.51
C ASN A 129 1.49 -1.81 -23.30
N GLU A 130 0.70 -0.95 -23.96
CA GLU A 130 0.81 0.52 -23.83
C GLU A 130 -0.29 1.11 -22.93
N SER A 131 -0.97 0.28 -22.13
CA SER A 131 -2.12 0.69 -21.33
C SER A 131 -1.76 1.07 -19.89
N ASN A 132 -2.06 2.31 -19.49
CA ASN A 132 -1.96 2.74 -18.09
C ASN A 132 -2.86 1.93 -17.14
N LEU A 133 -3.96 1.33 -17.64
CA LEU A 133 -4.83 0.48 -16.84
C LEU A 133 -4.16 -0.88 -16.55
N PHE A 134 -3.41 -1.41 -17.53
CA PHE A 134 -2.55 -2.58 -17.32
C PHE A 134 -1.51 -2.29 -16.24
N GLU A 135 -0.84 -1.14 -16.27
CA GLU A 135 0.16 -0.77 -15.26
C GLU A 135 -0.41 -0.77 -13.84
N LYS A 136 -1.64 -0.23 -13.67
CA LYS A 136 -2.36 -0.26 -12.39
C LYS A 136 -2.63 -1.68 -11.92
N LYS A 137 -3.10 -2.55 -12.81
CA LYS A 137 -3.37 -3.95 -12.46
C LYS A 137 -2.09 -4.73 -12.12
N VAL A 138 -0.99 -4.46 -12.82
CA VAL A 138 0.32 -5.02 -12.48
C VAL A 138 0.76 -4.56 -11.09
N LEU A 139 0.58 -3.29 -10.73
CA LEU A 139 0.90 -2.80 -9.38
C LEU A 139 0.07 -3.51 -8.30
N GLU A 140 -1.25 -3.60 -8.49
CA GLU A 140 -2.17 -4.16 -7.50
C GLU A 140 -1.91 -5.66 -7.26
N ILE A 141 -1.78 -6.44 -8.34
CA ILE A 141 -1.53 -7.88 -8.29
C ILE A 141 -0.08 -8.16 -7.86
N GLY A 142 0.87 -7.37 -8.37
CA GLY A 142 2.29 -7.46 -8.04
C GLY A 142 2.56 -7.19 -6.56
N THR A 143 1.91 -6.19 -5.97
CA THR A 143 2.03 -5.88 -4.53
C THR A 143 1.48 -7.04 -3.68
N ALA A 144 0.31 -7.59 -4.05
CA ALA A 144 -0.25 -8.75 -3.39
C ALA A 144 0.67 -9.98 -3.49
N SER A 145 1.29 -10.15 -4.65
CA SER A 145 2.23 -11.24 -4.92
C SER A 145 3.51 -11.13 -4.12
N LEU A 146 4.10 -9.93 -4.02
CA LEU A 146 5.30 -9.69 -3.22
C LEU A 146 5.05 -9.88 -1.73
N LYS A 147 3.91 -9.39 -1.21
CA LYS A 147 3.52 -9.64 0.18
C LYS A 147 3.44 -11.14 0.46
N SER A 148 2.73 -11.88 -0.41
CA SER A 148 2.60 -13.33 -0.30
C SER A 148 3.95 -14.05 -0.43
N TYR A 149 4.84 -13.55 -1.29
CA TYR A 149 6.18 -14.10 -1.49
C TYR A 149 7.03 -13.99 -0.23
N VAL A 150 7.04 -12.82 0.40
CA VAL A 150 7.78 -12.59 1.65
C VAL A 150 7.27 -13.51 2.76
N GLU A 151 5.95 -13.62 2.91
CA GLU A 151 5.34 -14.52 3.89
C GLU A 151 5.71 -15.98 3.64
N CYS A 152 5.64 -16.46 2.39
CA CYS A 152 6.00 -17.83 2.04
C CYS A 152 7.50 -18.11 2.24
N VAL A 153 8.40 -17.17 1.93
CA VAL A 153 9.84 -17.35 2.18
C VAL A 153 10.11 -17.50 3.67
N ASN A 154 9.51 -16.64 4.49
CA ASN A 154 9.65 -16.71 5.94
C ASN A 154 9.10 -18.04 6.48
N GLU A 155 7.85 -18.40 6.16
CA GLU A 155 7.22 -19.62 6.69
C GLU A 155 7.91 -20.90 6.21
N TRP A 156 8.31 -20.96 4.94
CA TRP A 156 8.85 -22.19 4.36
C TRP A 156 10.32 -22.41 4.64
N PHE A 157 11.10 -21.34 4.86
CA PHE A 157 12.56 -21.42 4.97
C PHE A 157 13.12 -20.79 6.24
N ASP A 158 12.30 -20.15 7.07
CA ASP A 158 12.73 -19.37 8.24
C ASP A 158 13.81 -18.35 7.84
N TYR A 159 13.58 -17.68 6.70
CA TYR A 159 14.52 -16.73 6.12
C TYR A 159 13.94 -15.31 6.20
N ASP A 160 14.64 -14.44 6.92
CA ASP A 160 14.20 -13.07 7.11
C ASP A 160 14.56 -12.17 5.92
N LEU A 161 13.51 -11.55 5.35
CA LEU A 161 13.60 -10.60 4.24
C LEU A 161 13.40 -9.16 4.68
N SER A 162 13.25 -8.88 5.99
CA SER A 162 13.08 -7.53 6.55
C SER A 162 14.21 -6.57 6.17
N GLN A 163 15.40 -7.10 5.92
CA GLN A 163 16.57 -6.36 5.45
C GLN A 163 16.39 -5.74 4.05
N TYR A 164 15.39 -6.19 3.29
CA TYR A 164 15.14 -5.74 1.93
C TYR A 164 13.84 -4.94 1.85
N ASN A 165 13.86 -3.88 1.05
CA ASN A 165 12.70 -3.01 0.81
C ASN A 165 11.73 -3.66 -0.21
N PHE A 166 10.95 -4.64 0.23
CA PHE A 166 9.94 -5.33 -0.58
C PHE A 166 8.67 -4.48 -0.77
N TYR A 167 8.76 -3.39 -1.54
CA TYR A 167 7.59 -2.62 -1.98
C TYR A 167 7.76 -2.11 -3.41
N LEU A 168 6.64 -2.05 -4.13
CA LEU A 168 6.54 -1.42 -5.44
C LEU A 168 6.12 0.03 -5.26
N MET A 169 6.86 0.94 -5.89
CA MET A 169 6.50 2.35 -5.87
C MET A 169 5.44 2.65 -6.93
N PRO A 170 4.37 3.40 -6.59
CA PRO A 170 3.34 3.80 -7.55
C PRO A 170 3.84 4.92 -8.47
N LEU A 171 4.82 4.61 -9.33
CA LEU A 171 5.53 5.62 -10.12
C LEU A 171 4.73 6.17 -11.32
N SER A 172 3.75 5.42 -11.84
CA SER A 172 2.94 5.85 -12.98
C SER A 172 1.83 6.85 -12.63
N PHE A 173 1.49 7.02 -11.34
CA PHE A 173 0.24 7.68 -10.92
C PHE A 173 0.42 9.11 -10.44
N TYR A 174 1.46 9.81 -10.88
CA TYR A 174 1.79 11.15 -10.36
C TYR A 174 0.97 12.29 -10.97
N HIS A 175 0.05 12.03 -11.89
CA HIS A 175 -0.76 13.07 -12.52
C HIS A 175 -2.23 12.92 -12.11
N PRO A 176 -2.74 13.79 -11.21
CA PRO A 176 -4.09 13.69 -10.69
C PRO A 176 -5.21 13.67 -11.73
N HIS A 177 -4.93 14.20 -12.93
CA HIS A 177 -5.86 14.28 -14.04
C HIS A 177 -6.00 12.96 -14.83
N GLU A 178 -5.07 12.01 -14.66
CA GLU A 178 -5.12 10.72 -15.37
C GLU A 178 -6.06 9.71 -14.67
N TRP A 179 -6.44 9.95 -13.41
CA TRP A 179 -7.33 9.06 -12.66
C TRP A 179 -8.78 9.04 -13.15
N GLU A 180 -9.22 10.05 -13.92
CA GLU A 180 -10.65 10.24 -14.23
C GLU A 180 -11.11 9.64 -15.57
N SER A 181 -10.26 8.98 -16.37
CA SER A 181 -10.64 8.64 -17.76
C SER A 181 -10.09 7.32 -18.34
N PHE A 182 -9.84 6.28 -17.53
CA PHE A 182 -9.54 4.95 -18.08
C PHE A 182 -10.81 4.25 -18.57
N SER A 183 -11.19 4.50 -19.82
CA SER A 183 -12.28 3.78 -20.49
C SER A 183 -11.78 2.46 -21.04
N PHE A 184 -12.30 1.34 -20.50
CA PHE A 184 -12.08 -0.03 -21.02
C PHE A 184 -12.28 -0.17 -22.54
N ASN A 185 -13.14 0.66 -23.13
CA ASN A 185 -13.49 0.61 -24.55
C ASN A 185 -12.42 1.19 -25.49
N LYS A 186 -11.39 1.87 -24.96
CA LYS A 186 -10.27 2.40 -25.75
C LYS A 186 -9.09 1.43 -25.84
N GLU A 187 -9.15 0.32 -25.11
CA GLU A 187 -8.10 -0.68 -25.03
C GLU A 187 -8.17 -1.67 -26.21
N ASP A 188 -7.01 -2.21 -26.59
CA ASP A 188 -6.93 -3.30 -27.55
C ASP A 188 -7.70 -4.54 -27.08
N LYS A 189 -8.17 -5.35 -28.03
CA LYS A 189 -8.99 -6.54 -27.74
C LYS A 189 -8.30 -7.51 -26.77
N GLN A 190 -6.99 -7.65 -26.87
CA GLN A 190 -6.16 -8.50 -26.02
C GLN A 190 -6.17 -8.00 -24.57
N HIS A 191 -5.97 -6.69 -24.36
CA HIS A 191 -6.06 -6.06 -23.04
C HIS A 191 -7.46 -6.18 -22.46
N GLN A 192 -8.50 -5.97 -23.26
CA GLN A 192 -9.88 -6.15 -22.78
C GLN A 192 -10.14 -7.58 -22.28
N ASN A 193 -9.59 -8.59 -22.93
CA ASN A 193 -9.72 -9.99 -22.50
C ASN A 193 -9.00 -10.23 -21.16
N LEU A 194 -7.76 -9.75 -21.02
CA LEU A 194 -6.99 -9.87 -19.77
C LEU A 194 -7.71 -9.14 -18.62
N LEU A 195 -8.18 -7.92 -18.84
CA LEU A 195 -8.86 -7.12 -17.83
C LEU A 195 -10.20 -7.75 -17.40
N LYS A 196 -10.96 -8.34 -18.34
CA LYS A 196 -12.17 -9.11 -18.01
C LYS A 196 -11.84 -10.31 -17.14
N TYR A 197 -10.79 -11.06 -17.51
CA TYR A 197 -10.34 -12.21 -16.75
C TYR A 197 -9.90 -11.84 -15.32
N ILE A 198 -9.11 -10.76 -15.18
CA ILE A 198 -8.72 -10.23 -13.86
C ILE A 198 -9.96 -9.84 -13.05
N ALA A 199 -10.89 -9.09 -13.65
CA ALA A 199 -12.10 -8.63 -12.95
C ALA A 199 -13.00 -9.79 -12.50
N GLU A 200 -13.11 -10.87 -13.29
CA GLU A 200 -13.82 -12.08 -12.90
C GLU A 200 -13.17 -12.77 -11.69
N LYS A 201 -11.84 -12.84 -11.66
CA LYS A 201 -11.08 -13.41 -10.55
C LYS A 201 -11.17 -12.56 -9.28
N GLU A 202 -11.07 -11.24 -9.39
CA GLU A 202 -11.25 -10.31 -8.26
C GLU A 202 -12.66 -10.44 -7.64
N LYS A 203 -13.70 -10.65 -8.44
CA LYS A 203 -15.06 -10.91 -7.94
C LYS A 203 -15.17 -12.25 -7.21
N LYS A 204 -14.53 -13.30 -7.74
CA LYS A 204 -14.54 -14.63 -7.11
C LYS A 204 -13.76 -14.65 -5.79
N PHE A 205 -12.71 -13.84 -5.69
CA PHE A 205 -11.81 -13.79 -4.54
C PHE A 205 -11.66 -12.35 -4.03
N PRO A 206 -12.67 -11.81 -3.34
CA PRO A 206 -12.60 -10.46 -2.81
C PRO A 206 -11.45 -10.34 -1.80
N SER A 207 -10.76 -9.19 -1.82
CA SER A 207 -9.67 -8.90 -0.89
C SER A 207 -10.20 -8.75 0.53
N ASP A 208 -9.50 -9.37 1.49
CA ASP A 208 -9.85 -9.35 2.91
C ASP A 208 -8.58 -9.06 3.73
N THR A 209 -8.71 -8.21 4.75
CA THR A 209 -7.63 -7.86 5.66
C THR A 209 -7.28 -8.99 6.61
N LYS A 210 -8.19 -9.94 6.82
CA LYS A 210 -8.01 -11.11 7.69
C LYS A 210 -7.32 -12.28 6.98
N THR A 211 -7.35 -12.32 5.65
CA THR A 211 -6.74 -13.41 4.90
C THR A 211 -5.25 -13.18 4.74
N LYS A 212 -4.48 -14.26 4.90
CA LYS A 212 -3.03 -14.26 4.72
C LYS A 212 -2.65 -13.81 3.30
N HIS A 213 -3.20 -14.51 2.32
CA HIS A 213 -2.99 -14.21 0.90
C HIS A 213 -4.17 -13.45 0.29
N ASN A 214 -3.86 -12.55 -0.62
CA ASN A 214 -4.84 -11.76 -1.38
C ASN A 214 -4.48 -11.81 -2.87
N ILE A 215 -5.47 -11.66 -3.73
CA ILE A 215 -5.25 -11.70 -5.19
C ILE A 215 -4.76 -10.35 -5.71
N SER A 216 -5.33 -9.25 -5.21
CA SER A 216 -4.90 -7.89 -5.53
C SER A 216 -4.98 -7.01 -4.28
N LEU A 217 -4.06 -6.04 -4.19
CA LEU A 217 -4.02 -5.05 -3.12
C LEU A 217 -4.02 -3.65 -3.73
N ILE A 218 -4.97 -2.82 -3.32
CA ILE A 218 -5.04 -1.42 -3.76
C ILE A 218 -4.07 -0.61 -2.90
N LEU A 219 -3.19 0.15 -3.56
CA LEU A 219 -2.28 1.05 -2.89
C LEU A 219 -2.86 2.47 -2.88
N GLU A 220 -3.21 2.96 -1.70
CA GLU A 220 -3.66 4.35 -1.53
C GLU A 220 -2.48 5.25 -1.17
N THR A 221 -2.12 6.17 -2.07
CA THR A 221 -1.10 7.18 -1.78
C THR A 221 -1.77 8.50 -1.42
N LYS A 222 -1.65 8.91 -0.16
CA LYS A 222 -2.17 10.19 0.31
C LYS A 222 -1.08 11.25 0.27
N PHE A 223 -1.12 12.12 -0.73
CA PHE A 223 -0.32 13.34 -0.73
C PHE A 223 -0.89 14.31 0.30
N VAL A 224 -0.25 14.36 1.46
CA VAL A 224 -0.48 15.45 2.41
C VAL A 224 0.37 16.62 1.95
N ARG A 225 -0.28 17.77 1.72
CA ARG A 225 0.49 19.02 1.65
C ARG A 225 1.18 19.16 3.00
N SER A 226 2.51 19.18 2.99
CA SER A 226 3.27 19.79 4.07
C SER A 226 2.55 21.10 4.39
N LYS A 227 2.27 21.38 5.66
CA LYS A 227 1.82 22.71 6.08
C LYS A 227 3.00 23.68 5.86
N SER A 228 3.38 23.95 4.61
CA SER A 228 3.79 25.29 4.25
C SER A 228 2.62 26.18 4.60
N ILE A 229 2.86 27.05 5.57
CA ILE A 229 1.95 28.08 6.06
C ILE A 229 1.24 28.69 4.84
N LYS A 230 -0.08 28.48 4.72
CA LYS A 230 -1.01 29.01 3.68
C LYS A 230 -1.25 28.15 2.41
N ALA A 231 -1.76 26.93 2.55
CA ALA A 231 -2.50 26.31 1.44
C ALA A 231 -3.75 25.59 1.94
N ILE A 232 -4.85 26.34 2.07
CA ILE A 232 -6.21 25.81 2.32
C ILE A 232 -6.63 24.99 1.09
N PRO A 233 -6.88 23.68 1.19
CA PRO A 233 -7.53 22.95 0.11
C PRO A 233 -9.04 23.15 0.22
N VAL A 234 -9.58 24.11 -0.54
CA VAL A 234 -11.03 24.20 -0.78
C VAL A 234 -11.39 23.07 -1.74
N ARG A 235 -12.14 22.07 -1.27
CA ARG A 235 -12.77 21.08 -2.15
C ARG A 235 -14.19 21.56 -2.45
N TYR A 236 -14.46 21.86 -3.73
CA TYR A 236 -15.81 22.07 -4.22
C TYR A 236 -16.43 20.69 -4.51
N SER A 237 -17.61 20.43 -3.98
CA SER A 237 -18.50 19.40 -4.51
C SER A 237 -19.73 20.10 -5.05
N LYS A 238 -20.06 19.79 -6.30
CA LYS A 238 -21.38 20.03 -6.89
C LYS A 238 -22.31 19.00 -6.27
N ASP A 239 -23.21 19.44 -5.41
CA ASP A 239 -24.64 19.20 -5.53
C ASP A 239 -25.40 19.82 -4.35
N GLY A 240 -26.44 20.59 -4.70
CA GLY A 240 -27.61 20.94 -3.88
C GLY A 240 -27.42 21.19 -2.38
N GLY A 241 -27.12 22.43 -2.02
CA GLY A 241 -27.83 23.15 -0.95
C GLY A 241 -28.01 22.47 0.41
N GLU A 242 -26.92 22.18 1.13
CA GLU A 242 -26.79 22.43 2.58
C GLU A 242 -25.34 22.10 2.99
N ILE A 243 -24.64 23.09 3.54
CA ILE A 243 -23.26 22.97 4.02
C ILE A 243 -23.27 22.10 5.29
N THR A 244 -23.09 20.79 5.15
CA THR A 244 -22.82 19.91 6.29
C THR A 244 -21.34 19.57 6.33
N VAL A 245 -20.57 20.51 6.89
CA VAL A 245 -19.18 20.29 7.31
C VAL A 245 -19.20 19.34 8.49
N SER A 246 -18.95 18.06 8.24
CA SER A 246 -18.77 17.06 9.29
C SER A 246 -17.32 16.52 9.24
N ILE A 247 -16.63 16.73 10.35
CA ILE A 247 -15.25 16.34 10.72
C ILE A 247 -14.21 17.48 10.60
N ASP A 248 -13.51 17.69 11.73
CA ASP A 248 -12.48 18.70 12.09
C ASP A 248 -12.96 20.01 12.75
N SER A 249 -14.09 20.00 13.48
CA SER A 249 -14.43 21.14 14.35
C SER A 249 -13.60 21.18 15.63
N GLU A 250 -13.15 20.04 16.16
CA GLU A 250 -12.40 19.94 17.42
C GLU A 250 -10.94 20.36 17.26
N GLU A 251 -10.25 19.84 16.25
CA GLU A 251 -8.86 20.19 15.98
C GLU A 251 -8.71 21.67 15.58
N LYS A 252 -9.62 22.20 14.74
CA LYS A 252 -9.65 23.63 14.38
C LYS A 252 -9.92 24.53 15.59
N PHE A 253 -10.73 24.06 16.55
CA PHE A 253 -11.02 24.82 17.76
C PHE A 253 -9.82 24.82 18.72
N ALA A 254 -9.15 23.67 18.88
CA ALA A 254 -7.94 23.56 19.70
C ALA A 254 -6.75 24.34 19.11
N GLU A 255 -6.61 24.39 17.76
CA GLU A 255 -5.58 25.20 17.10
C GLU A 255 -5.78 26.70 17.31
N LYS A 256 -7.04 27.18 17.34
CA LYS A 256 -7.37 28.60 17.49
C LYS A 256 -7.41 29.05 18.96
N TYR A 257 -8.18 28.36 19.80
CA TYR A 257 -8.40 28.75 21.20
C TYR A 257 -7.52 27.92 22.13
N LYS A 258 -6.25 28.31 22.23
CA LYS A 258 -5.22 27.58 22.96
C LYS A 258 -5.27 27.80 24.48
N TRP A 259 -5.84 28.91 24.91
CA TRP A 259 -5.74 29.35 26.31
C TRP A 259 -7.03 29.12 27.08
N THR A 260 -6.90 28.71 28.33
CA THR A 260 -7.96 28.73 29.31
C THR A 260 -7.88 30.01 30.15
N PHE A 261 -9.02 30.43 30.72
CA PHE A 261 -9.09 31.66 31.50
C PHE A 261 -8.15 31.67 32.71
N LYS A 262 -8.17 30.59 33.50
CA LYS A 262 -7.48 30.52 34.80
C LYS A 262 -6.01 30.15 34.66
N ASP A 263 -5.70 29.17 33.80
CA ASP A 263 -4.37 28.55 33.78
C ASP A 263 -3.43 29.28 32.80
N ASP A 264 -3.97 29.96 31.78
CA ASP A 264 -3.16 30.59 30.73
C ASP A 264 -3.35 32.11 30.68
N LEU A 265 -4.58 32.59 30.49
CA LEU A 265 -4.85 34.01 30.23
C LEU A 265 -4.52 34.89 31.45
N ILE A 266 -5.03 34.57 32.64
CA ILE A 266 -4.76 35.38 33.84
C ILE A 266 -3.27 35.46 34.18
N PRO A 267 -2.51 34.34 34.24
CA PRO A 267 -1.08 34.39 34.48
C PRO A 267 -0.33 35.24 33.45
N HIS A 268 -0.66 35.09 32.17
CA HIS A 268 -0.01 35.86 31.10
C HIS A 268 -0.27 37.36 31.22
N LEU A 269 -1.51 37.78 31.51
CA LEU A 269 -1.83 39.19 31.68
C LEU A 269 -1.19 39.78 32.95
N LYS A 270 -1.10 39.01 34.05
CA LYS A 270 -0.40 39.43 35.29
C LYS A 270 1.09 39.63 35.08
N ASP A 271 1.70 38.78 34.27
CA ASP A 271 3.12 38.87 33.96
C ASP A 271 3.40 40.12 33.13
N ARG A 272 2.60 40.32 32.07
CA ARG A 272 2.81 41.36 31.05
C ARG A 272 2.50 42.80 31.46
N TYR A 273 1.55 43.06 32.36
CA TYR A 273 1.11 44.43 32.69
C TYR A 273 1.38 44.82 34.14
N SER A 274 1.87 46.04 34.37
CA SER A 274 2.19 46.58 35.71
C SER A 274 0.95 47.04 36.47
N ASP A 275 -0.06 47.52 35.75
CA ASP A 275 -1.24 48.23 36.28
C ASP A 275 -2.52 47.37 36.27
N ILE A 276 -2.43 46.11 35.86
CA ILE A 276 -3.60 45.23 35.74
C ILE A 276 -4.21 44.87 37.11
N LYS A 277 -5.51 45.16 37.26
CA LYS A 277 -6.32 44.76 38.42
C LYS A 277 -7.59 44.06 37.94
N PHE A 278 -7.86 42.87 38.46
CA PHE A 278 -9.01 42.03 38.09
C PHE A 278 -10.35 42.49 38.72
N GLY A 279 -10.59 43.81 38.70
CA GLY A 279 -11.80 44.46 39.22
C GLY A 279 -12.90 44.63 38.16
N GLN A 280 -13.88 45.49 38.45
CA GLN A 280 -14.99 45.78 37.51
C GLN A 280 -14.53 46.26 36.12
N PRO A 281 -13.50 47.13 35.97
CA PRO A 281 -13.04 47.58 34.65
C PRO A 281 -12.53 46.42 33.77
N PHE A 282 -11.72 45.53 34.35
CA PHE A 282 -11.25 44.32 33.67
C PHE A 282 -12.41 43.42 33.23
N ARG A 283 -13.40 43.22 34.13
CA ARG A 283 -14.57 42.39 33.85
C ARG A 283 -15.41 42.94 32.68
N LYS A 284 -15.49 44.26 32.54
CA LYS A 284 -16.18 44.90 31.42
C LYS A 284 -15.46 44.62 30.10
N ILE A 285 -14.15 44.85 30.06
CA ILE A 285 -13.32 44.62 28.86
C ILE A 285 -13.39 43.15 28.41
N ILE A 286 -13.17 42.20 29.33
CA ILE A 286 -13.21 40.78 28.95
C ILE A 286 -14.61 40.32 28.54
N SER A 287 -15.67 40.85 29.15
CA SER A 287 -17.03 40.52 28.75
C SER A 287 -17.37 41.02 27.34
N GLU A 288 -16.80 42.14 26.91
CA GLU A 288 -16.94 42.67 25.55
C GLU A 288 -16.15 41.81 24.55
N LEU A 289 -14.91 41.44 24.90
CA LEU A 289 -14.06 40.58 24.06
C LEU A 289 -14.59 39.14 23.92
N GLU A 290 -15.24 38.61 24.96
CA GLU A 290 -15.84 37.28 24.95
C GLU A 290 -17.06 37.16 24.03
N GLN A 291 -17.71 38.27 23.67
CA GLN A 291 -18.80 38.27 22.69
C GLN A 291 -18.28 38.08 21.25
N ASN A 292 -16.99 38.33 21.02
CA ASN A 292 -16.39 38.21 19.71
C ASN A 292 -15.84 36.79 19.48
N PRO A 293 -16.39 36.01 18.52
CA PRO A 293 -15.88 34.69 18.17
C PRO A 293 -14.46 34.70 17.58
N HIS A 294 -13.84 35.85 17.36
CA HIS A 294 -12.43 35.92 17.03
C HIS A 294 -11.54 35.60 18.25
N PHE A 295 -11.95 36.05 19.44
CA PHE A 295 -11.13 36.00 20.66
C PHE A 295 -11.56 34.91 21.66
N CYS A 296 -12.84 34.53 21.69
CA CYS A 296 -13.36 33.54 22.63
C CYS A 296 -14.22 32.47 21.94
N GLY A 297 -13.95 31.21 22.27
CA GLY A 297 -14.74 30.05 21.88
C GLY A 297 -15.35 29.34 23.08
N GLU A 298 -16.59 28.87 22.96
CA GLU A 298 -17.27 28.11 24.01
C GLU A 298 -17.41 26.63 23.63
N ARG A 299 -17.16 25.73 24.59
CA ARG A 299 -17.37 24.28 24.44
C ARG A 299 -18.31 23.75 25.49
N TYR A 300 -19.28 22.96 25.03
CA TYR A 300 -20.21 22.21 25.86
C TYR A 300 -19.64 20.81 26.11
N LEU A 301 -19.94 20.25 27.29
CA LEU A 301 -19.48 18.92 27.69
C LEU A 301 -20.06 17.79 26.80
N ASP A 302 -21.25 18.02 26.24
CA ASP A 302 -21.87 17.18 25.20
C ASP A 302 -21.85 17.92 23.86
N PHE A 303 -21.27 17.30 22.82
CA PHE A 303 -21.13 17.88 21.49
C PHE A 303 -22.42 17.84 20.65
N LYS A 304 -23.35 16.92 20.96
CA LYS A 304 -24.65 16.79 20.30
C LYS A 304 -25.73 17.58 21.01
N ASN A 305 -25.63 17.72 22.33
CA ASN A 305 -26.61 18.41 23.15
C ASN A 305 -25.99 19.67 23.78
N LYS A 306 -26.29 20.84 23.21
CA LYS A 306 -25.82 22.17 23.71
C LYS A 306 -26.55 22.62 24.99
N LYS A 307 -26.81 21.70 25.93
CA LYS A 307 -27.41 21.96 27.24
C LYS A 307 -26.50 21.37 28.32
N GLY A 308 -25.86 22.23 29.12
CA GLY A 308 -24.97 21.82 30.19
C GLY A 308 -23.86 22.83 30.49
N GLY A 309 -22.93 22.44 31.36
CA GLY A 309 -21.76 23.26 31.70
C GLY A 309 -20.89 23.54 30.48
N LYS A 310 -20.59 24.82 30.25
CA LYS A 310 -19.73 25.28 29.16
C LYS A 310 -18.39 25.78 29.68
N LYS A 311 -17.30 25.46 28.98
CA LYS A 311 -15.96 25.97 29.24
C LYS A 311 -15.55 26.93 28.13
N LYS A 312 -14.97 28.07 28.51
CA LYS A 312 -14.46 29.10 27.59
C LYS A 312 -12.97 28.88 27.31
N PHE A 313 -12.61 29.08 26.06
CA PHE A 313 -11.23 29.04 25.57
C PHE A 313 -10.94 30.31 24.77
N TYR A 314 -9.71 30.79 24.83
CA TYR A 314 -9.30 32.09 24.33
C TYR A 314 -8.20 31.93 23.28
N ASP A 315 -8.27 32.77 22.26
CA ASP A 315 -7.21 32.93 21.26
C ASP A 315 -6.10 33.82 21.89
N PRO A 316 -4.81 33.44 21.83
CA PRO A 316 -3.71 34.24 22.37
C PRO A 316 -3.65 35.68 21.85
N ASN A 317 -4.22 35.98 20.67
CA ASN A 317 -4.30 37.33 20.12
C ASN A 317 -5.20 38.27 20.94
N ILE A 318 -6.02 37.75 21.86
CA ILE A 318 -6.83 38.58 22.77
C ILE A 318 -5.98 39.57 23.58
N VAL A 319 -4.70 39.24 23.82
CA VAL A 319 -3.76 40.11 24.55
C VAL A 319 -3.48 41.43 23.81
N ALA A 320 -3.55 41.45 22.49
CA ALA A 320 -3.39 42.68 21.72
C ALA A 320 -4.50 43.70 21.98
N GLU A 321 -5.70 43.25 22.37
CA GLU A 321 -6.77 44.14 22.81
C GLU A 321 -6.53 44.65 24.23
N PHE A 322 -5.96 43.82 25.12
CA PHE A 322 -5.56 44.26 26.46
C PHE A 322 -4.41 45.29 26.42
N ASP A 323 -3.51 45.22 25.44
CA ASP A 323 -2.45 46.22 25.21
C ASP A 323 -2.99 47.64 25.01
N LYS A 324 -4.24 47.80 24.57
CA LYS A 324 -4.86 49.13 24.37
C LYS A 324 -5.37 49.76 25.67
N HIS A 325 -5.50 48.96 26.73
CA HIS A 325 -6.14 49.36 27.98
C HIS A 325 -5.21 49.33 29.20
N TYR A 326 -4.05 48.67 29.10
CA TYR A 326 -3.12 48.45 30.20
C TYR A 326 -1.67 48.75 29.80
N THR A 327 -0.87 49.16 30.77
CA THR A 327 0.54 49.53 30.58
C THR A 327 1.43 48.31 30.72
N LYS A 328 2.26 48.04 29.71
CA LYS A 328 3.21 46.91 29.72
C LYS A 328 4.27 47.14 30.80
N LYS A 329 4.67 46.06 31.48
CA LYS A 329 5.90 46.08 32.27
C LYS A 329 7.10 46.16 31.31
N ASP A 330 8.09 46.95 31.69
CA ASP A 330 9.39 47.00 31.01
C ASP A 330 10.19 45.71 31.24
#